data_AF-A0A493TSH8-F1
#
_entry.id   AF-A0A493TSH8-F1
#
_cell.length_a   1.000
_cell.length_b   1.000
_cell.length_c   1.000
_cell.angle_alpha   90.00
_cell.angle_beta   90.00
_cell.angle_gamma   90.00
#
_symmetry.space_group_name_H-M   'P 1'
#
loop_
_entity.id
_entity.type
_entity.pdbx_description
1 polymer ?
#
loop_
_entity_poly.entity_id
_entity_poly.type
_entity_poly.pdbx_seq_one_letter_code
_entity_poly.pdbx_strand_id
1 'polypeptide(L)' 'MAKAYDHLYKLLLIGDSGVGKTCLIIRFAEDNFTSTYISTIGAPPTGNG' A
#
# COMPACT_ATOMS: atom_id res chain seq x y z
N MET A 1 22.41 9.70 -1.55
CA MET A 1 22.82 9.02 -0.31
C MET A 1 21.76 8.00 0.04
N ALA A 2 22.11 6.73 0.18
CA ALA A 2 21.15 5.73 0.65
C ALA A 2 20.85 6.02 2.13
N LYS A 3 19.57 6.11 2.50
CA LYS A 3 19.16 6.31 3.88
C LYS A 3 19.54 5.06 4.68
N ALA A 4 20.45 5.22 5.65
CA ALA A 4 20.81 4.14 6.56
C ALA A 4 19.65 3.92 7.54
N TYR A 5 19.08 2.72 7.51
CA TYR A 5 18.07 2.27 8.47
C TYR A 5 18.72 1.16 9.31
N ASP A 6 18.63 1.25 10.64
CA ASP A 6 19.15 0.21 11.53
C ASP A 6 18.30 -1.07 11.46
N HIS A 7 16.99 -0.92 11.25
CA HIS A 7 16.04 -2.01 11.14
C HIS A 7 15.01 -1.74 10.05
N LEU A 8 14.70 -2.77 9.26
CA LEU A 8 13.68 -2.75 8.20
C LEU A 8 12.65 -3.84 8.46
N TYR A 9 11.38 -3.46 8.54
CA TYR A 9 10.27 -4.38 8.78
C TYR A 9 9.37 -4.47 7.55
N LYS A 10 8.89 -5.69 7.24
CA LYS A 10 7.86 -5.94 6.23
C LYS A 10 6.54 -6.21 6.94
N LEU A 11 5.50 -5.50 6.53
CA LEU A 11 4.15 -5.62 7.10
C LEU A 11 3.21 -6.17 6.03
N LEU A 12 2.30 -7.06 6.44
CA LEU A 12 1.22 -7.59 5.60
C LEU A 12 -0.11 -7.32 6.28
N LEU A 13 -1.01 -6.62 5.58
CA LEU A 13 -2.35 -6.32 6.08
C LEU A 13 -3.37 -7.21 5.38
N ILE A 14 -4.12 -8.00 6.15
CA ILE A 14 -5.11 -8.96 5.65
C ILE A 14 -6.52 -8.60 6.10
N GLY A 15 -7.53 -9.02 5.34
CA GLY A 15 -8.95 -8.81 5.62
C GLY A 15 -9.78 -8.75 4.35
N ASP A 16 -11.09 -8.66 4.50
CA ASP A 16 -12.04 -8.68 3.38
C ASP A 16 -11.88 -7.47 2.45
N SER A 17 -12.37 -7.61 1.21
CA SER A 17 -12.40 -6.49 0.26
C SER A 17 -13.24 -5.34 0.83
N GLY A 18 -12.80 -4.09 0.64
CA GLY A 18 -13.54 -2.91 1.09
C GLY A 18 -13.37 -2.49 2.55
N VAL A 19 -12.70 -3.26 3.42
CA VAL A 19 -12.54 -2.91 4.87
C VAL A 19 -11.55 -1.78 5.17
N GLY A 20 -11.02 -1.09 4.14
CA GLY A 20 -10.18 0.11 4.34
C GLY A 20 -8.70 -0.14 4.58
N LYS A 21 -8.16 -1.32 4.28
CA LYS A 21 -6.72 -1.66 4.44
C LYS A 21 -5.79 -0.65 3.76
N THR A 22 -6.08 -0.31 2.51
CA THR A 22 -5.30 0.68 1.72
C THR A 22 -5.41 2.08 2.33
N CYS A 23 -6.61 2.48 2.78
CA CYS A 23 -6.84 3.76 3.43
C CYS A 23 -6.03 3.90 4.72
N LEU A 24 -5.92 2.82 5.51
CA LEU A 24 -5.12 2.80 6.74
C LEU A 24 -3.61 3.02 6.45
N ILE A 25 -3.08 2.35 5.42
CA ILE A 25 -1.66 2.51 5.03
C ILE A 25 -1.38 3.93 4.53
N ILE A 26 -2.25 4.47 3.67
CA ILE A 26 -2.11 5.83 3.14
C ILE A 26 -2.15 6.85 4.28
N ARG A 27 -3.09 6.69 5.21
CA ARG A 27 -3.18 7.57 6.39
C ARG A 27 -1.92 7.50 7.25
N PHE A 28 -1.32 6.33 7.43
CA PHE A 28 -0.09 6.18 8.20
C PHE A 28 1.13 6.80 7.50
N ALA A 29 1.24 6.63 6.18
CA ALA A 29 2.41 7.07 5.41
C ALA A 29 2.37 8.55 5.02
N GLU A 30 1.18 9.09 4.76
CA GLU A 30 0.98 10.42 4.16
C GLU A 30 0.22 11.40 5.08
N ASP A 31 -0.26 10.94 6.25
CA ASP A 31 -1.17 11.66 7.16
C ASP A 31 -2.41 12.29 6.47
N ASN A 32 -2.76 11.75 5.30
CA ASN A 32 -3.87 12.21 4.48
C ASN A 32 -5.00 11.17 4.47
N PHE A 33 -6.25 11.62 4.55
CA PHE A 33 -7.42 10.75 4.39
C PHE A 33 -8.09 11.01 3.04
N THR A 34 -7.89 10.09 2.09
CA THR A 34 -8.57 10.12 0.79
C THR A 34 -9.75 9.16 0.79
N SER A 35 -10.96 9.69 0.61
CA SER A 35 -12.24 8.94 0.58
C SER A 35 -12.44 8.13 -0.72
N THR A 36 -11.58 8.32 -1.72
CA THR A 36 -11.70 7.69 -3.03
C THR A 36 -11.19 6.25 -2.97
N TYR A 37 -12.10 5.28 -2.82
CA TYR A 37 -11.80 3.86 -2.87
C TYR A 37 -11.41 3.44 -4.29
N ILE A 38 -10.11 3.27 -4.53
CA ILE A 38 -9.58 2.60 -5.73
C ILE A 38 -9.16 1.19 -5.30
N SER A 39 -9.82 0.16 -5.80
CA SER A 39 -9.40 -1.23 -5.54
C SER A 39 -7.98 -1.42 -6.06
N THR A 40 -7.08 -1.95 -5.22
CA THR A 40 -5.70 -2.21 -5.62
C THR A 40 -5.68 -3.38 -6.60
N ILE A 41 -5.80 -3.09 -7.90
CA ILE A 41 -5.57 -4.05 -8.97
C ILE A 41 -4.07 -4.36 -8.98
N GLY A 42 -3.73 -5.62 -8.75
CA GLY A 42 -2.35 -6.12 -8.83
C GLY A 42 -1.74 -5.83 -10.19
N ALA A 43 -0.42 -5.62 -10.22
CA ALA A 43 0.34 -5.20 -11.40
C ALA A 43 -0.14 -5.89 -12.70
N PRO A 44 -0.44 -5.14 -13.77
CA PRO A 44 -0.83 -5.74 -15.04
C PRO A 44 0.30 -6.68 -15.52
N PRO A 45 -0.02 -7.89 -16.01
CA PRO A 45 0.99 -8.78 -16.55
C PRO A 45 1.67 -8.07 -17.70
N THR A 46 2.95 -7.74 -17.53
CA THR A 46 3.77 -7.17 -18.61
C THR A 46 4.08 -8.32 -19.56
N GLY A 47 3.19 -8.53 -20.53
CA GLY A 47 3.43 -9.40 -21.67
C GLY A 47 4.40 -8.70 -22.61
N ASN A 48 5.59 -9.26 -22.78
CA ASN A 48 6.51 -8.87 -23.84
C ASN A 48 5.93 -9.36 -25.17
N GLY A 49 5.59 -8.42 -26.05
CA GLY A 49 5.46 -8.63 -27.49
C GLY A 49 6.62 -7.91 -28.18
#